data_AF-A0A1S3KTH6-F1
#
_entry.id   AF-A0A1S3KTH6-F1
#
_cell.length_a   1.000
_cell.length_b   1.000
_cell.length_c   1.000
_cell.angle_alpha   90.00
_cell.angle_beta   90.00
_cell.angle_gamma   90.00
#
_symmetry.space_group_name_H-M   'P 1'
#
loop_
_entity.id
_entity.type
_entity.pdbx_description
1 polymer ?
#
loop_
_entity_poly.entity_id
_entity_poly.type
_entity_poly.pdbx_seq_one_letter_code
_entity_poly.pdbx_strand_id
1 'polypeptide(L)'
;MKQMVIFGVFVFATFYMVHTEEHCFLPQDEGTAPASGADDFQILLYYDAAKDLCYPFKYLGEGGNANRFPLEKLCMRNCSKKAEETYPMDETKACHFQKALGECFGTYLRYYYDPIHEKCKKFHWTGCVGNGNRFIDHQACNATCAGIHDEGTEKEEDEPDTPVAMILGVVFGITGAILIIVIVVLAMQSKKNHKSELKKVKEVKQETPLQEEPVEMA
;
A
#
# COMPACT_ATOMS: atom_id res chain seq x y z
N MET A 1 -34.31 48.09 34.67
CA MET A 1 -33.68 48.05 33.33
C MET A 1 -32.40 47.22 33.27
N LYS A 2 -31.47 47.27 34.24
CA LYS A 2 -30.25 46.42 34.24
C LYS A 2 -30.49 44.90 34.33
N GLN A 3 -31.53 44.44 35.02
CA GLN A 3 -31.84 43.00 35.15
C GLN A 3 -32.45 42.37 33.89
N MET A 4 -33.12 43.16 33.04
CA MET A 4 -33.76 42.64 31.81
C MET A 4 -32.77 42.47 30.66
N VAL A 5 -31.62 43.15 30.71
CA VAL A 5 -30.53 42.96 29.75
C VAL A 5 -29.81 41.63 29.99
N ILE A 6 -29.67 41.20 31.25
CA ILE A 6 -28.98 39.95 31.61
C ILE A 6 -29.81 38.72 31.18
N PHE A 7 -31.14 38.77 31.36
CA PHE A 7 -32.04 37.71 30.88
C PHE A 7 -32.08 37.64 29.34
N GLY A 8 -32.04 38.79 28.65
CA GLY A 8 -31.96 38.84 27.19
C GLY A 8 -30.66 38.26 26.63
N VAL A 9 -29.52 38.46 27.30
CA VAL A 9 -28.22 37.88 26.92
C VAL A 9 -28.17 36.37 27.18
N PHE A 10 -28.80 35.87 28.26
CA PHE A 10 -28.88 34.42 28.53
C PHE A 10 -29.79 33.67 27.55
N VAL A 11 -30.89 34.27 27.11
CA VAL A 11 -31.80 33.67 26.10
C VAL A 11 -31.19 33.70 24.69
N PHE A 12 -30.41 34.73 24.36
CA PHE A 12 -29.62 34.76 23.12
C PHE A 12 -28.45 33.75 23.13
N ALA A 13 -27.82 33.51 24.29
CA ALA A 13 -26.75 32.53 24.43
C ALA A 13 -27.22 31.08 24.20
N THR A 14 -28.48 30.75 24.56
CA THR A 14 -29.07 29.43 24.29
C THR A 14 -29.58 29.25 22.86
N PHE A 15 -29.69 30.33 22.08
CA PHE A 15 -30.07 30.32 20.66
C PHE A 15 -28.87 30.35 19.71
N TYR A 16 -27.63 30.36 20.23
CA TYR A 16 -26.47 29.90 19.46
C TYR A 16 -26.61 28.40 19.26
N MET A 17 -27.45 28.07 18.30
CA MET A 17 -27.66 26.76 17.73
C MET A 17 -26.32 26.05 17.62
N VAL A 18 -26.11 25.05 18.47
CA VAL A 18 -25.37 23.87 18.05
C VAL A 18 -26.09 23.43 16.78
N HIS A 19 -25.56 23.80 15.61
CA HIS A 19 -25.94 23.16 14.37
C HIS A 19 -25.50 21.71 14.53
N THR A 20 -26.37 20.90 15.12
CA THR A 20 -26.26 19.46 14.98
C THR A 20 -26.46 19.23 13.50
N GLU A 21 -25.39 18.84 12.80
CA GLU A 21 -25.48 18.40 11.41
C GLU A 21 -26.28 17.10 11.37
N GLU A 22 -27.60 17.20 11.49
CA GLU A 22 -28.52 16.06 11.60
C GLU A 22 -28.39 15.14 10.39
N HIS A 23 -28.10 15.71 9.21
CA HIS A 23 -27.86 14.95 8.00
C HIS A 23 -26.68 13.98 8.13
N CYS A 24 -25.65 14.29 8.91
CA CYS A 24 -24.51 13.39 9.10
C CYS A 24 -24.88 12.11 9.88
N PHE A 25 -26.07 12.06 10.51
CA PHE A 25 -26.56 10.87 11.20
C PHE A 25 -27.59 10.09 10.38
N LEU A 26 -27.97 10.57 9.20
CA LEU A 26 -28.88 9.86 8.30
C LEU A 26 -28.14 8.74 7.56
N PRO A 27 -28.79 7.61 7.25
CA PRO A 27 -28.19 6.57 6.41
C PRO A 27 -28.00 7.08 4.98
N GLN A 28 -27.18 6.38 4.19
CA GLN A 28 -27.17 6.58 2.74
C GLN A 28 -28.54 6.28 2.14
N ASP A 29 -28.99 7.14 1.22
CA ASP A 29 -30.27 7.00 0.56
C ASP A 29 -30.07 7.16 -0.96
N GLU A 30 -30.21 6.05 -1.67
CA GLU A 30 -29.99 5.98 -3.12
C GLU A 30 -31.02 6.79 -3.91
N GLY A 31 -32.15 7.13 -3.30
CA GLY A 31 -33.25 7.83 -3.96
C GLY A 31 -33.92 6.96 -5.04
N THR A 32 -34.40 7.59 -6.11
CA THR A 32 -35.06 6.93 -7.24
C THR A 32 -34.45 7.34 -8.57
N ALA A 33 -34.52 6.45 -9.55
CA ALA A 33 -34.12 6.77 -10.92
C ALA A 33 -35.12 7.74 -11.56
N PRO A 34 -34.69 8.64 -12.48
CA PRO A 34 -35.59 9.58 -13.12
C PRO A 34 -36.64 8.84 -13.96
N ALA A 35 -37.83 9.42 -14.07
CA ALA A 35 -38.93 8.85 -14.86
C ALA A 35 -38.60 8.65 -16.36
N SER A 36 -37.55 9.31 -16.85
CA SER A 36 -37.02 9.12 -18.21
C SER A 36 -36.38 7.73 -18.44
N GLY A 37 -36.17 6.94 -17.38
CA GLY A 37 -35.60 5.60 -17.48
C GLY A 37 -34.12 5.58 -17.86
N ALA A 38 -33.40 6.69 -17.65
CA ALA A 38 -31.96 6.72 -17.84
C ALA A 38 -31.28 5.86 -16.76
N ASP A 39 -30.48 4.88 -17.17
CA ASP A 39 -29.65 4.04 -16.30
C ASP A 39 -28.35 4.78 -15.87
N ASP A 40 -28.44 6.09 -15.70
CA ASP A 40 -27.31 6.92 -15.28
C ASP A 40 -27.37 7.09 -13.76
N PHE A 41 -26.31 6.67 -13.07
CA PHE A 41 -26.18 6.81 -11.63
C PHE A 41 -24.91 7.57 -11.29
N GLN A 42 -24.96 8.30 -10.19
CA GLN A 42 -23.80 9.02 -9.67
C GLN A 42 -23.19 8.25 -8.51
N ILE A 43 -21.87 8.15 -8.49
CA ILE A 43 -21.15 7.71 -7.29
C ILE A 43 -20.89 8.96 -6.45
N LEU A 44 -21.58 9.05 -5.32
CA LEU A 44 -21.43 10.13 -4.33
C LEU A 44 -20.96 9.52 -3.01
N LEU A 45 -20.64 10.36 -2.03
CA LEU A 45 -20.20 9.91 -0.71
C LEU A 45 -21.27 10.16 0.34
N TYR A 46 -21.41 9.24 1.27
CA TYR A 46 -22.14 9.45 2.52
C TYR A 46 -21.16 9.34 3.68
N TYR A 47 -21.46 10.02 4.78
CA TYR A 47 -20.71 9.91 6.03
C TYR A 47 -21.28 8.78 6.89
N ASP A 48 -20.43 7.82 7.25
CA ASP A 48 -20.72 6.79 8.23
C ASP A 48 -20.30 7.28 9.63
N ALA A 49 -21.28 7.71 10.42
CA ALA A 49 -21.04 8.25 11.76
C ALA A 49 -20.46 7.23 12.75
N ALA A 50 -20.65 5.92 12.52
CA ALA A 50 -20.07 4.88 13.38
C ALA A 50 -18.57 4.70 13.11
N LYS A 51 -18.15 4.89 11.85
CA LYS A 51 -16.75 4.78 11.44
C LYS A 51 -16.00 6.12 11.44
N ASP A 52 -16.72 7.25 11.51
CA ASP A 52 -16.15 8.61 11.35
C ASP A 52 -15.41 8.76 10.01
N LEU A 53 -16.00 8.20 8.95
CA LEU A 53 -15.42 8.11 7.61
C LEU A 53 -16.49 8.27 6.52
N CYS A 54 -16.05 8.69 5.34
CA CYS A 54 -16.93 8.85 4.17
C CYS A 54 -16.73 7.73 3.16
N TYR A 55 -17.83 7.08 2.75
CA TYR A 55 -17.82 5.97 1.82
C TYR A 55 -18.64 6.27 0.56
N PRO A 56 -18.24 5.73 -0.60
CA PRO A 56 -18.99 5.88 -1.84
C PRO A 56 -20.30 5.09 -1.78
N PHE A 57 -21.36 5.61 -2.39
CA PHE A 57 -22.63 4.93 -2.60
C PHE A 57 -23.26 5.35 -3.93
N LYS A 58 -24.21 4.55 -4.41
CA LYS A 58 -24.96 4.80 -5.65
C LYS A 58 -26.09 5.79 -5.37
N TYR A 59 -26.14 6.89 -6.12
CA TYR A 59 -27.30 7.79 -6.12
C TYR A 59 -27.99 7.76 -7.48
N LEU A 60 -29.30 7.52 -7.47
CA LEU A 60 -30.11 7.29 -8.66
C LEU A 60 -30.61 8.59 -9.32
N GLY A 61 -30.45 9.74 -8.67
CA GLY A 61 -30.65 11.05 -9.30
C GLY A 61 -31.82 11.88 -8.76
N GLU A 62 -32.84 11.25 -8.17
CA GLU A 62 -33.98 11.95 -7.57
C GLU A 62 -34.19 11.56 -6.09
N GLY A 63 -34.66 12.51 -5.28
CA GLY A 63 -34.91 12.28 -3.85
C GLY A 63 -33.64 12.07 -3.03
N GLY A 64 -33.72 11.17 -2.05
CA GLY A 64 -32.64 10.89 -1.10
C GLY A 64 -32.64 11.84 0.10
N ASN A 65 -31.51 11.88 0.80
CA ASN A 65 -31.28 12.82 1.90
C ASN A 65 -29.96 13.60 1.74
N ALA A 66 -29.65 14.46 2.72
CA ALA A 66 -28.52 15.37 2.69
C ALA A 66 -27.18 14.77 3.14
N ASN A 67 -27.13 13.50 3.58
CA ASN A 67 -25.87 12.79 3.83
C ASN A 67 -25.23 12.34 2.51
N ARG A 68 -24.96 13.31 1.63
CA ARG A 68 -24.60 13.08 0.24
C ARG A 68 -23.68 14.18 -0.25
N PHE A 69 -22.45 13.80 -0.58
CA PHE A 69 -21.38 14.72 -0.91
C PHE A 69 -20.69 14.32 -2.20
N PRO A 70 -20.29 15.28 -3.05
CA PRO A 70 -19.58 14.98 -4.30
C PRO A 70 -18.09 14.68 -4.09
N LEU A 71 -17.53 15.08 -2.94
CA LEU A 71 -16.10 14.99 -2.65
C LEU A 71 -15.89 14.54 -1.20
N GLU A 72 -14.94 13.63 -1.00
CA GLU A 72 -14.56 13.13 0.33
C GLU A 72 -14.15 14.25 1.28
N LYS A 73 -13.36 15.21 0.78
CA LYS A 73 -12.97 16.42 1.51
C LYS A 73 -14.17 17.21 2.05
N LEU A 74 -15.24 17.34 1.26
CA LEU A 74 -16.44 18.07 1.67
C LEU A 74 -17.23 17.25 2.70
N CYS A 75 -17.37 15.95 2.47
CA CYS A 75 -18.02 15.04 3.40
C CYS A 75 -17.37 15.06 4.79
N MET A 76 -16.04 14.91 4.85
CA MET A 76 -15.29 14.93 6.09
C MET A 76 -15.42 16.28 6.80
N ARG A 77 -15.28 17.41 6.08
CA ARG A 77 -15.37 18.75 6.66
C ARG A 77 -16.75 19.14 7.19
N ASN A 78 -17.81 18.60 6.59
CA ASN A 78 -19.17 18.82 7.09
C ASN A 78 -19.40 17.95 8.34
N CYS A 79 -19.09 16.66 8.26
CA CYS A 79 -19.58 15.70 9.24
C CYS A 79 -18.60 15.27 10.34
N SER A 80 -17.30 15.25 10.07
CA SER A 80 -16.30 14.78 11.03
C SER A 80 -15.74 15.92 11.86
N LYS A 81 -15.71 15.74 13.18
CA LYS A 81 -15.00 16.65 14.10
C LYS A 81 -13.48 16.59 13.92
N LYS A 82 -12.96 15.54 13.27
CA LYS A 82 -11.52 15.35 12.99
C LYS A 82 -11.14 15.77 11.56
N ALA A 83 -12.00 16.54 10.89
CA ALA A 83 -11.74 16.97 9.53
C ALA A 83 -10.41 17.73 9.38
N GLU A 84 -9.97 18.50 10.39
CA GLU A 84 -8.70 19.23 10.31
C GLU A 84 -7.47 18.29 10.35
N GLU A 85 -7.60 17.11 10.94
CA GLU A 85 -6.53 16.10 11.03
C GLU A 85 -6.41 15.25 9.75
N THR A 86 -7.40 15.29 8.87
CA THR A 86 -7.48 14.46 7.66
C THR A 86 -7.53 15.29 6.39
N TYR A 87 -8.28 16.39 6.39
CA TYR A 87 -8.52 17.31 5.28
C TYR A 87 -8.46 18.78 5.76
N PRO A 88 -7.30 19.25 6.24
CA PRO A 88 -7.14 20.57 6.86
C PRO A 88 -7.59 21.68 5.93
N MET A 89 -8.22 22.73 6.47
CA MET A 89 -8.70 23.88 5.70
C MET A 89 -7.59 24.52 4.88
N ASP A 90 -6.44 24.69 5.51
CA ASP A 90 -5.18 25.00 4.86
C ASP A 90 -4.59 23.71 4.26
N GLU A 91 -4.63 23.58 2.93
CA GLU A 91 -4.17 22.37 2.23
C GLU A 91 -2.67 22.12 2.40
N THR A 92 -1.87 23.16 2.67
CA THR A 92 -0.42 23.01 2.85
C THR A 92 -0.09 22.14 4.07
N LYS A 93 -0.95 22.14 5.09
CA LYS A 93 -0.81 21.26 6.26
C LYS A 93 -0.91 19.79 5.88
N ALA A 94 -1.69 19.46 4.85
CA ALA A 94 -1.83 18.07 4.42
C ALA A 94 -0.54 17.54 3.79
N CYS A 95 0.36 18.39 3.30
CA CYS A 95 1.64 17.98 2.71
C CYS A 95 2.55 17.23 3.71
N HIS A 96 2.30 17.37 5.02
CA HIS A 96 3.00 16.65 6.09
C HIS A 96 2.39 15.28 6.42
N PHE A 97 1.22 14.95 5.87
CA PHE A 97 0.58 13.66 6.15
C PHE A 97 1.22 12.55 5.32
N GLN A 98 1.23 11.33 5.83
CA GLN A 98 1.60 10.17 5.01
C GLN A 98 0.57 9.93 3.90
N LYS A 99 1.00 9.31 2.80
CA LYS A 99 0.08 8.80 1.76
C LYS A 99 -0.91 7.82 2.38
N ALA A 100 -2.21 8.04 2.19
CA ALA A 100 -3.25 7.13 2.65
C ALA A 100 -3.73 6.24 1.49
N LEU A 101 -3.44 4.93 1.56
CA LEU A 101 -3.84 3.95 0.53
C LEU A 101 -5.37 3.80 0.42
N GLY A 102 -6.09 4.02 1.52
CA GLY A 102 -7.54 3.83 1.62
C GLY A 102 -7.92 2.37 1.88
N GLU A 103 -9.23 2.08 1.89
CA GLU A 103 -9.81 0.80 2.34
C GLU A 103 -10.70 0.14 1.28
N CYS A 104 -10.74 0.67 0.07
CA CYS A 104 -11.53 0.14 -1.04
C CYS A 104 -10.72 -0.87 -1.89
N PHE A 105 -11.28 -1.31 -3.01
CA PHE A 105 -10.67 -2.34 -3.88
C PHE A 105 -10.26 -1.84 -5.27
N GLY A 106 -10.32 -0.53 -5.51
CA GLY A 106 -9.87 0.07 -6.76
C GLY A 106 -8.36 0.29 -6.79
N THR A 107 -7.86 0.72 -7.95
CA THR A 107 -6.44 1.08 -8.13
C THR A 107 -6.37 2.35 -8.96
N TYR A 108 -6.27 3.50 -8.29
CA TYR A 108 -6.25 4.81 -8.91
C TYR A 108 -4.90 5.47 -8.71
N LEU A 109 -4.22 5.80 -9.81
CA LEU A 109 -2.97 6.56 -9.74
C LEU A 109 -3.25 7.95 -9.19
N ARG A 110 -2.55 8.32 -8.13
CA ARG A 110 -2.57 9.65 -7.49
C ARG A 110 -1.15 10.10 -7.15
N TYR A 111 -1.04 11.35 -6.77
CA TYR A 111 0.21 11.93 -6.28
C TYR A 111 0.09 12.30 -4.81
N TYR A 112 1.14 12.09 -4.05
CA TYR A 112 1.30 12.59 -2.69
C TYR A 112 2.62 13.36 -2.61
N TYR A 113 2.71 14.31 -1.70
CA TYR A 113 3.94 15.02 -1.39
C TYR A 113 4.74 14.24 -0.36
N ASP A 114 6.01 14.01 -0.65
CA ASP A 114 6.99 13.48 0.29
C ASP A 114 7.84 14.66 0.81
N PRO A 115 7.61 15.14 2.04
CA PRO A 115 8.32 16.28 2.60
C PRO A 115 9.75 15.95 3.04
N ILE A 116 10.14 14.68 3.12
CA ILE A 116 11.53 14.27 3.40
C ILE A 116 12.37 14.44 2.13
N HIS A 117 11.81 14.03 0.99
CA HIS A 117 12.47 14.12 -0.31
C HIS A 117 12.11 15.39 -1.09
N GLU A 118 11.28 16.25 -0.50
CA GLU A 118 10.70 17.46 -1.09
C GLU A 118 10.10 17.26 -2.49
N LYS A 119 9.42 16.12 -2.71
CA LYS A 119 8.98 15.70 -4.05
C LYS A 119 7.57 15.13 -4.06
N CYS A 120 6.83 15.47 -5.11
CA CYS A 120 5.58 14.78 -5.43
C CYS A 120 5.85 13.40 -6.03
N LYS A 121 5.44 12.35 -5.32
CA LYS A 121 5.59 10.94 -5.71
C LYS A 121 4.23 10.36 -6.09
N LYS A 122 4.25 9.34 -6.96
CA LYS A 122 3.05 8.58 -7.34
C LYS A 122 2.71 7.55 -6.29
N PHE A 123 1.43 7.24 -6.13
CA PHE A 123 0.96 6.08 -5.36
C PHE A 123 -0.39 5.59 -5.88
N HIS A 124 -0.76 4.37 -5.51
CA HIS A 124 -2.06 3.79 -5.82
C HIS A 124 -3.02 3.97 -4.65
N TRP A 125 -4.09 4.74 -4.89
CA TRP A 125 -5.19 4.91 -3.95
C TRP A 125 -6.33 3.96 -4.29
N THR A 126 -7.00 3.43 -3.28
CA THR A 126 -8.00 2.37 -3.45
C THR A 126 -9.39 2.84 -3.88
N GLY A 127 -9.63 4.16 -3.95
CA GLY A 127 -10.88 4.75 -4.45
C GLY A 127 -11.84 5.27 -3.38
N CYS A 128 -11.57 5.00 -2.10
CA CYS A 128 -12.26 5.64 -0.98
C CYS A 128 -11.33 5.72 0.23
N VAL A 129 -11.68 6.57 1.20
CA VAL A 129 -10.96 6.78 2.46
C VAL A 129 -9.55 7.33 2.25
N GLY A 130 -9.14 8.29 3.07
CA GLY A 130 -7.76 8.74 3.15
C GLY A 130 -7.63 10.14 3.71
N ASN A 131 -6.72 10.92 3.14
CA ASN A 131 -6.42 12.26 3.64
C ASN A 131 -6.13 13.25 2.51
N GLY A 132 -5.81 14.49 2.88
CA GLY A 132 -5.54 15.61 1.98
C GLY A 132 -4.21 15.52 1.22
N ASN A 133 -3.28 14.64 1.59
CA ASN A 133 -2.04 14.43 0.84
C ASN A 133 -2.27 13.52 -0.37
N ARG A 134 -3.22 13.92 -1.23
CA ARG A 134 -3.66 13.13 -2.37
C ARG A 134 -4.17 14.03 -3.49
N PHE A 135 -3.34 14.19 -4.50
CA PHE A 135 -3.57 15.04 -5.65
C PHE A 135 -3.86 14.20 -6.90
N ILE A 136 -4.68 14.75 -7.80
CA ILE A 136 -5.04 14.10 -9.05
C ILE A 136 -3.86 14.04 -10.02
N ASP A 137 -3.01 15.06 -10.00
CA ASP A 137 -1.85 15.17 -10.86
C ASP A 137 -0.65 15.79 -10.12
N HIS A 138 0.52 15.67 -10.76
CA HIS A 138 1.78 16.18 -10.23
C HIS A 138 1.80 17.71 -10.11
N GLN A 139 1.13 18.42 -11.01
CA GLN A 139 1.15 19.88 -11.03
C GLN A 139 0.37 20.44 -9.83
N ALA A 140 -0.80 19.88 -9.52
CA ALA A 140 -1.60 20.22 -8.35
C ALA A 140 -0.80 19.97 -7.07
N CYS A 141 -0.14 18.82 -6.96
CA CYS A 141 0.72 18.51 -5.82
C CYS A 141 1.85 19.53 -5.63
N ASN A 142 2.60 19.85 -6.70
CA ASN A 142 3.68 20.83 -6.63
C ASN A 142 3.18 22.23 -6.32
N ALA A 143 2.05 22.64 -6.90
CA ALA A 143 1.47 23.95 -6.66
C ALA A 143 1.05 24.15 -5.19
N THR A 144 0.63 23.08 -4.52
CA THR A 144 0.24 23.11 -3.11
C THR A 144 1.42 22.97 -2.16
N CYS A 145 2.38 22.07 -2.45
CA CYS A 145 3.33 21.59 -1.45
C CYS A 145 4.80 21.96 -1.69
N ALA A 146 5.18 22.52 -2.85
CA ALA A 146 6.58 22.74 -3.16
C ALA A 146 7.30 23.63 -2.12
N GLY A 147 8.45 23.16 -1.63
CA GLY A 147 9.28 23.86 -0.64
C GLY A 147 8.95 23.55 0.83
N ILE A 148 8.03 22.61 1.09
CA ILE A 148 7.76 22.10 2.44
C ILE A 148 8.76 20.98 2.76
N HIS A 149 9.46 21.08 3.88
CA HIS A 149 10.45 20.09 4.30
C HIS A 149 10.18 19.60 5.72
N ASP A 150 10.26 18.29 5.93
CA ASP A 150 10.22 17.67 7.27
C ASP A 150 11.58 17.05 7.62
N GLU A 151 12.14 17.40 8.78
CA GLU A 151 13.39 16.83 9.31
C GLU A 151 13.23 15.38 9.84
N GLY A 152 12.21 14.66 9.39
CA GLY A 152 11.86 13.33 9.88
C GLY A 152 12.92 12.28 9.54
N THR A 153 13.42 11.55 10.55
CA THR A 153 14.21 10.33 10.34
C THR A 153 13.33 9.24 9.74
N GLU A 154 13.73 8.69 8.59
CA GLU A 154 12.99 7.67 7.86
C GLU A 154 12.58 6.48 8.75
N LYS A 155 11.32 6.07 8.64
CA LYS A 155 11.02 4.65 8.57
C LYS A 155 10.81 4.37 7.10
N GLU A 156 11.85 3.92 6.41
CA GLU A 156 11.70 3.31 5.10
C GLU A 156 10.68 2.17 5.24
N GLU A 157 9.46 2.39 4.75
CA GLU A 157 8.67 1.26 4.29
C GLU A 157 9.34 0.85 2.98
N ASP A 158 10.25 -0.11 3.08
CA ASP A 158 10.83 -0.85 1.97
C ASP A 158 9.66 -1.38 1.10
N GLU A 159 9.27 -0.62 0.09
CA GLU A 159 8.68 -1.18 -1.12
C GLU A 159 9.86 -1.51 -2.02
N PRO A 160 10.32 -2.78 -2.08
CA PRO A 160 11.39 -3.12 -2.99
C PRO A 160 10.80 -3.04 -4.41
N ASP A 161 11.03 -1.91 -5.09
CA ASP A 161 10.87 -1.75 -6.54
C ASP A 161 11.72 -2.77 -7.33
N THR A 162 12.62 -3.46 -6.64
CA THR A 162 13.29 -4.64 -7.16
C THR A 162 12.51 -5.87 -6.72
N PRO A 163 12.15 -6.81 -7.61
CA PRO A 163 11.68 -8.11 -7.15
C PRO A 163 12.86 -8.86 -6.53
N VAL A 164 13.20 -8.55 -5.28
CA VAL A 164 14.30 -9.16 -4.51
C VAL A 164 14.11 -10.67 -4.48
N ALA A 165 12.85 -11.12 -4.43
CA ALA A 165 12.49 -12.53 -4.58
C ALA A 165 12.94 -13.13 -5.92
N MET A 166 12.87 -12.38 -7.03
CA MET A 166 13.34 -12.83 -8.34
C MET A 166 14.87 -12.88 -8.39
N ILE A 167 15.58 -11.89 -7.85
CA ILE A 167 17.05 -11.89 -7.81
C ILE A 167 17.56 -13.06 -6.96
N LEU A 168 17.00 -13.23 -5.76
CA LEU A 168 17.35 -14.36 -4.88
C LEU A 168 17.03 -15.69 -5.56
N GLY A 169 15.86 -15.83 -6.20
CA GLY A 169 15.47 -17.03 -6.93
C GLY A 169 16.44 -17.38 -8.07
N VAL A 170 16.86 -16.40 -8.87
CA VAL A 170 17.82 -16.60 -9.96
C VAL A 170 19.21 -16.98 -9.41
N VAL A 171 19.67 -16.32 -8.35
CA VAL A 171 20.97 -16.62 -7.72
C VAL A 171 20.97 -18.03 -7.11
N PHE A 172 19.91 -18.43 -6.40
CA PHE A 172 19.79 -19.79 -5.87
C PHE A 172 19.67 -20.85 -6.97
N GLY A 173 18.96 -20.53 -8.06
CA GLY A 173 18.87 -21.42 -9.23
C GLY A 173 20.22 -21.64 -9.91
N ILE A 174 20.99 -20.56 -10.14
CA ILE A 174 22.32 -20.64 -10.78
C ILE A 174 23.32 -21.35 -9.87
N THR A 175 23.36 -21.01 -8.57
CA THR A 175 24.27 -21.66 -7.63
C THR A 175 23.94 -23.15 -7.47
N GLY A 176 22.65 -23.51 -7.40
CA GLY A 176 22.18 -24.90 -7.40
C GLY A 176 22.61 -25.67 -8.66
N ALA A 177 22.42 -25.07 -9.85
CA ALA A 177 22.83 -25.70 -11.11
C ALA A 177 24.34 -25.91 -11.20
N ILE A 178 25.15 -24.93 -10.78
CA ILE A 178 26.62 -25.05 -10.74
C ILE A 178 27.04 -26.17 -9.79
N LEU A 179 26.47 -26.24 -8.58
CA LEU A 179 26.78 -27.30 -7.62
C LEU A 179 26.42 -28.68 -8.17
N ILE A 180 25.26 -28.83 -8.82
CA ILE A 180 24.85 -30.09 -9.46
C ILE A 180 25.83 -30.47 -10.57
N ILE A 181 26.22 -29.54 -11.44
CA ILE A 181 27.19 -29.80 -12.52
C ILE A 181 28.53 -30.26 -11.93
N VAL A 182 29.02 -29.58 -10.88
CA VAL A 182 30.28 -29.96 -10.21
C VAL A 182 30.17 -31.37 -9.60
N ILE A 183 29.08 -31.69 -8.91
CA ILE A 183 28.85 -33.02 -8.33
C ILE A 183 28.84 -34.09 -9.43
N VAL A 184 28.13 -33.85 -10.54
CA VAL A 184 28.07 -34.78 -11.68
C VAL A 184 29.45 -34.98 -12.30
N VAL A 185 30.21 -33.89 -12.52
CA VAL A 185 31.57 -33.97 -13.05
C VAL A 185 32.50 -34.74 -12.12
N LEU A 186 32.45 -34.49 -10.80
CA LEU A 186 33.24 -35.23 -9.82
C LEU A 186 32.86 -36.72 -9.79
N ALA A 187 31.57 -37.06 -9.88
CA ALA A 187 31.12 -38.45 -9.98
C ALA A 187 31.59 -39.12 -11.27
N MET A 188 31.58 -38.41 -12.40
CA MET A 188 32.09 -38.91 -13.68
C MET A 188 33.61 -39.11 -13.66
N GLN A 189 34.36 -38.20 -13.04
CA GLN A 189 35.82 -38.33 -12.86
C GLN A 189 36.17 -39.49 -11.92
N SER A 190 35.46 -39.66 -10.80
CA SER A 190 35.63 -40.79 -9.89
C SER A 190 35.36 -42.13 -10.58
N LYS A 191 34.28 -42.23 -11.38
CA LYS A 191 33.96 -43.43 -12.16
C LYS A 191 35.02 -43.71 -13.24
N LYS A 192 35.57 -42.67 -13.87
CA LYS A 192 36.67 -42.79 -14.85
C LYS A 192 37.95 -43.30 -14.18
N ASN A 193 38.30 -42.76 -13.01
CA ASN A 193 39.47 -43.17 -12.23
C ASN A 193 39.33 -44.63 -11.73
N HIS A 194 38.17 -45.02 -11.21
CA HIS A 194 37.93 -46.42 -10.80
C HIS A 194 38.02 -47.38 -12.00
N LYS A 195 37.55 -46.97 -13.19
CA LYS A 195 37.67 -47.77 -14.41
C LYS A 195 39.12 -47.88 -14.92
N SER A 196 39.92 -46.81 -14.80
CA SER A 196 41.35 -46.86 -15.18
C SER A 196 42.17 -47.71 -14.22
N GLU A 197 41.91 -47.63 -12.91
CA GLU A 197 42.57 -48.46 -11.90
C GLU A 197 42.19 -49.94 -12.06
N LEU A 198 40.91 -50.26 -12.32
CA LEU A 198 40.48 -51.64 -12.57
C LEU A 198 41.07 -52.20 -13.89
N LYS A 199 41.39 -51.35 -14.87
CA LYS A 199 42.08 -51.77 -16.09
C LYS A 199 43.56 -52.06 -15.83
N LYS A 200 44.26 -51.23 -15.05
CA LYS A 200 45.66 -51.46 -14.64
C LYS A 200 45.82 -52.72 -13.79
N VAL A 201 44.92 -52.98 -12.84
CA VAL A 201 44.96 -54.19 -12.00
C VAL A 201 44.75 -55.46 -12.84
N LYS A 202 43.93 -55.39 -13.90
CA LYS A 202 43.73 -56.51 -14.83
C LYS A 202 44.93 -56.75 -15.75
N GLU A 203 45.63 -55.70 -16.19
CA GLU A 203 46.87 -55.84 -16.97
C GLU A 203 48.03 -56.41 -16.12
N VAL A 204 48.19 -55.98 -14.86
CA VAL A 204 49.25 -56.48 -13.97
C VAL A 204 49.05 -57.95 -13.57
N LYS A 205 47.80 -58.42 -13.42
CA LYS A 205 47.53 -59.82 -13.02
C LYS A 205 47.85 -60.84 -14.13
N GLN A 206 48.11 -60.40 -15.36
CA GLN A 206 48.42 -61.28 -16.49
C GLN A 206 49.93 -61.50 -16.68
N GLU A 207 50.79 -60.75 -15.98
CA GLU A 207 52.25 -60.83 -16.06
C GLU A 207 52.88 -61.15 -14.69
N THR A 208 52.66 -62.33 -14.11
CA THR A 208 53.59 -62.83 -13.07
C THR A 208 53.63 -64.37 -13.08
N PRO A 209 54.73 -64.99 -13.54
CA PRO A 209 54.95 -66.43 -13.44
C PRO A 209 55.40 -66.84 -12.03
N LEU A 210 55.03 -68.07 -11.70
CA LEU A 210 55.31 -68.83 -10.48
C LEU A 210 56.83 -68.96 -10.22
N GLN A 211 57.29 -68.63 -9.01
CA GLN A 211 58.51 -69.24 -8.46
C GLN A 211 58.51 -69.28 -6.92
N GLU A 212 58.73 -70.51 -6.44
CA GLU A 212 59.02 -71.00 -5.08
C GLU A 212 60.28 -70.30 -4.50
N GLU A 213 60.66 -70.24 -3.23
CA GLU A 213 60.68 -71.18 -2.08
C GLU A 213 61.14 -70.36 -0.80
N PRO A 214 61.54 -70.89 0.39
CA PRO A 214 61.14 -70.35 1.71
C PRO A 214 62.30 -69.95 2.68
N VAL A 215 61.93 -69.58 3.92
CA VAL A 215 62.72 -69.50 5.20
C VAL A 215 63.81 -68.39 5.24
N GLU A 216 64.23 -67.70 6.32
CA GLU A 216 64.22 -67.86 7.80
C GLU A 216 64.62 -66.52 8.50
N MET A 217 64.68 -66.55 9.85
CA MET A 217 65.29 -65.65 10.85
C MET A 217 64.29 -64.73 11.60
N ALA A 218 64.20 -64.70 12.93
CA ALA A 218 64.89 -65.39 14.03
C ALA A 218 63.96 -65.43 15.26
#